data_AF-A0AAU9ST73-F1
#
_entry.id   AF-A0AAU9ST73-F1
#
_cell.length_a   1.000
_cell.length_b   1.000
_cell.length_c   1.000
_cell.angle_alpha   90.00
_cell.angle_beta   90.00
_cell.angle_gamma   90.00
#
_symmetry.space_group_name_H-M   'P 1'
#
loop_
_entity.id
_entity.type
_entity.pdbx_description
1 polymer ?
#
loop_
_entity_poly.entity_id
_entity_poly.type
_entity_poly.pdbx_seq_one_letter_code
_entity_poly.pdbx_strand_id
1 'polypeptide(L)'
;VIYNYSKCERVPLLRNITSLSARFIDYRWELLPVFLESCPNLKSVSLGFCKSRGEQPESISLGPHCFLQRLEYVEIVKPIVDDEAEMGLVSYFLENSTILKKLTLFLHPSRKNQESLFLRNLLTIPRLSSSCQVVVSDYHF
;
A
#
# COMPACT_ATOMS: atom_id res chain seq x y z
N VAL A 1 12.60 13.57 -15.00
CA VAL A 1 12.30 12.45 -15.94
C VAL A 1 10.84 12.59 -16.37
N ILE A 2 10.59 12.85 -17.65
CA ILE A 2 9.25 13.17 -18.19
C ILE A 2 8.45 11.87 -18.31
N TYR A 3 7.45 11.66 -17.44
CA TYR A 3 6.43 10.63 -17.64
C TYR A 3 5.48 11.08 -18.73
N ASN A 4 5.88 10.87 -19.99
CA ASN A 4 4.99 11.07 -21.12
C ASN A 4 4.03 9.88 -21.19
N TYR A 5 2.78 10.11 -20.74
CA TYR A 5 1.61 9.27 -20.92
C TYR A 5 1.16 9.19 -22.40
N SER A 6 2.10 8.93 -23.31
CA SER A 6 1.76 8.57 -24.69
C SER A 6 1.23 7.13 -24.69
N LYS A 7 -0.09 6.99 -24.49
CA LYS A 7 -0.85 5.72 -24.59
C LYS A 7 -0.07 4.54 -24.01
N CYS A 8 -0.10 4.35 -22.69
CA CYS A 8 0.06 2.99 -22.19
C CYS A 8 -1.00 2.16 -22.92
N GLU A 9 -0.57 1.23 -23.76
CA GLU A 9 -1.38 0.07 -24.11
C GLU A 9 -2.09 -0.37 -22.83
N ARG A 10 -3.41 -0.59 -22.90
CA ARG A 10 -4.18 -1.02 -21.74
C ARG A 10 -3.40 -2.15 -21.09
N VAL A 11 -2.96 -1.95 -19.84
CA VAL A 11 -2.21 -2.97 -19.12
C VAL A 11 -3.03 -4.27 -19.23
N PRO A 12 -2.42 -5.37 -19.69
CA PRO A 12 -3.17 -6.58 -19.99
C PRO A 12 -3.91 -7.03 -18.74
N LEU A 13 -5.16 -7.49 -18.91
CA LEU A 13 -5.93 -8.04 -17.81
C LEU A 13 -5.33 -9.37 -17.37
N LEU A 14 -4.68 -9.36 -16.21
CA LEU A 14 -4.04 -10.51 -15.60
C LEU A 14 -5.04 -11.28 -14.71
N ARG A 15 -6.06 -11.85 -15.35
CA ARG A 15 -7.18 -12.54 -14.67
C ARG A 15 -6.74 -13.73 -13.80
N ASN A 16 -5.59 -14.32 -14.09
CA ASN A 16 -5.09 -15.49 -13.36
C ASN A 16 -4.30 -15.11 -12.10
N ILE A 17 -4.02 -13.83 -11.89
CA ILE A 17 -3.26 -13.36 -10.72
C ILE A 17 -4.22 -13.20 -9.54
N THR A 18 -3.98 -14.00 -8.51
CA THR A 18 -4.68 -13.93 -7.22
C THR A 18 -3.82 -13.33 -6.12
N SER A 19 -2.51 -13.25 -6.33
CA SER A 19 -1.54 -12.74 -5.36
C SER A 19 -0.49 -11.89 -6.08
N LEU A 20 -0.17 -10.72 -5.53
CA LEU A 20 0.81 -9.79 -6.09
C LEU A 20 1.85 -9.45 -5.02
N SER A 21 3.13 -9.53 -5.39
CA SER A 21 4.22 -8.97 -4.60
C SER A 21 4.88 -7.86 -5.41
N ALA A 22 5.02 -6.68 -4.83
CA ALA A 22 5.57 -5.51 -5.50
C ALA A 22 6.57 -4.79 -4.59
N ARG A 23 7.63 -4.26 -5.21
CA ARG A 23 8.59 -3.38 -4.55
C ARG A 23 8.59 -2.04 -5.24
N PHE A 24 8.33 -0.99 -4.48
CA PHE A 24 8.34 0.39 -4.97
C PHE A 24 9.59 1.12 -4.50
N ILE A 25 10.24 1.79 -5.44
CA ILE A 25 11.39 2.65 -5.19
C ILE A 25 10.87 4.08 -5.01
N ASP A 26 11.49 4.83 -4.10
CA ASP A 26 11.16 6.22 -3.78
C ASP A 26 9.71 6.43 -3.36
N TYR A 27 9.13 5.40 -2.74
CA TYR A 27 7.75 5.40 -2.26
C TYR A 27 6.71 5.66 -3.36
N ARG A 28 7.08 5.41 -4.62
CA ARG A 28 6.26 5.68 -5.80
C ARG A 28 5.17 4.65 -6.04
N TRP A 29 4.23 4.56 -5.09
CA TRP A 29 3.09 3.66 -5.17
C TRP A 29 1.90 4.23 -5.96
N GLU A 30 2.05 5.36 -6.64
CA GLU A 30 0.99 5.95 -7.48
C GLU A 30 0.56 5.02 -8.62
N LEU A 31 1.43 4.07 -9.00
CA LEU A 31 1.14 3.03 -9.99
C LEU A 31 0.37 1.84 -9.40
N LEU A 32 0.30 1.70 -8.08
CA LEU A 32 -0.36 0.58 -7.42
C LEU A 32 -1.82 0.42 -7.89
N PRO A 33 -2.67 1.46 -7.93
CA PRO A 33 -4.05 1.31 -8.41
C PRO A 33 -4.14 0.73 -9.83
N VAL A 34 -3.24 1.14 -10.73
CA VAL A 34 -3.20 0.62 -12.11
C VAL A 34 -2.93 -0.89 -12.13
N PHE A 35 -2.02 -1.38 -11.28
CA PHE A 35 -1.75 -2.81 -11.16
C PHE A 35 -2.92 -3.58 -10.53
N LEU A 36 -3.58 -2.98 -9.53
CA LEU A 36 -4.75 -3.59 -8.87
C LEU A 36 -5.93 -3.72 -9.86
N GLU A 37 -6.20 -2.70 -10.66
CA GLU A 37 -7.22 -2.74 -11.73
C GLU A 37 -6.93 -3.79 -12.80
N SER A 38 -5.63 -3.99 -13.10
CA SER A 38 -5.19 -4.97 -14.09
C SER A 38 -5.32 -6.41 -13.61
N CYS A 39 -5.47 -6.64 -12.30
CA CYS A 39 -5.56 -7.96 -11.67
C CYS A 39 -6.95 -8.17 -11.02
N PRO A 40 -8.03 -8.37 -11.79
CA PRO A 40 -9.40 -8.35 -11.28
C PRO A 40 -9.74 -9.48 -10.31
N ASN A 41 -8.90 -10.52 -10.20
CA ASN A 41 -9.08 -11.66 -9.29
C ASN A 41 -8.10 -11.62 -8.09
N LEU A 42 -7.40 -10.50 -7.91
CA LEU A 42 -6.41 -10.34 -6.86
C LEU A 42 -7.06 -10.39 -5.48
N LYS A 43 -6.49 -11.23 -4.62
CA LYS A 43 -6.92 -11.47 -3.24
C LYS A 43 -5.88 -11.06 -2.22
N SER A 44 -4.60 -11.13 -2.56
CA SER A 44 -3.53 -10.76 -1.64
C SER A 44 -2.48 -9.87 -2.29
N VAL A 45 -2.00 -8.91 -1.52
CA VAL A 45 -0.95 -7.98 -1.93
C VAL A 45 0.13 -7.93 -0.85
N SER A 46 1.39 -8.05 -1.28
CA SER A 46 2.57 -7.88 -0.44
C SER A 46 3.45 -6.76 -0.99
N LEU A 47 3.68 -5.72 -0.20
CA LEU A 47 4.37 -4.50 -0.61
C LEU A 47 5.66 -4.28 0.16
N GLY A 48 6.70 -3.84 -0.55
CA GLY A 48 7.92 -3.36 0.05
C GLY A 48 8.38 -2.04 -0.54
N PHE A 49 8.94 -1.18 0.32
CA PHE A 49 9.34 0.17 -0.04
C PHE A 49 10.82 0.42 0.20
N CYS A 50 11.48 1.16 -0.69
CA CYS A 50 12.87 1.58 -0.49
C CYS A 50 13.14 2.95 -1.10
N LYS A 51 14.03 3.72 -0.46
CA LYS A 51 14.50 5.02 -0.96
C LYS A 51 15.79 4.85 -1.77
N SER A 52 15.88 5.48 -2.93
CA SER A 52 17.11 5.60 -3.70
C SER A 52 18.05 6.63 -3.06
N ARG A 53 19.36 6.47 -3.23
CA ARG A 53 20.33 7.47 -2.75
C ARG A 53 20.32 8.65 -3.73
N GLY A 54 19.71 9.77 -3.33
CA GLY A 54 19.92 11.06 -4.00
C GLY A 54 18.66 11.79 -4.46
N GLU A 55 17.49 11.17 -4.42
CA GLU A 55 16.24 11.82 -4.82
C GLU A 55 15.41 12.22 -3.59
N GLN A 56 14.92 13.46 -3.60
CA GLN A 56 13.89 13.91 -2.66
C GLN A 56 12.56 13.31 -3.16
N PRO A 57 11.77 12.68 -2.28
CA PRO A 57 10.46 12.19 -2.68
C PRO A 57 9.61 13.41 -3.10
N GLU A 58 9.25 13.47 -4.38
CA GLU A 58 8.17 14.36 -4.82
C GLU A 58 6.88 13.89 -4.15
N SER A 59 6.01 14.84 -3.78
CA SER A 59 4.76 14.57 -3.10
C SER A 59 3.94 13.52 -3.85
N ILE A 60 3.70 12.38 -3.20
CA ILE A 60 2.91 11.28 -3.74
C ILE A 60 1.48 11.79 -3.91
N SER A 61 0.99 11.81 -5.15
CA SER A 61 -0.43 12.07 -5.40
C SER A 61 -1.19 10.75 -5.19
N LEU A 62 -2.20 10.79 -4.33
CA LEU A 62 -3.10 9.66 -4.10
C LEU A 62 -3.65 9.18 -5.46
N GLY A 63 -3.30 7.95 -5.82
CA GLY A 63 -3.77 7.34 -7.06
C GLY A 63 -5.29 7.15 -7.05
N PRO A 64 -5.90 6.87 -8.21
CA PRO A 64 -7.35 6.83 -8.35
C PRO A 64 -7.99 5.86 -7.36
N HIS A 65 -9.14 6.28 -6.82
CA HIS A 65 -10.01 5.47 -5.96
C HIS A 65 -10.57 4.28 -6.76
N CYS A 66 -9.82 3.18 -6.85
CA CYS A 66 -10.32 1.93 -7.40
C CYS A 66 -10.87 1.06 -6.26
N PHE A 67 -12.12 0.58 -6.42
CA PHE A 67 -12.72 -0.34 -5.46
C PHE A 67 -11.99 -1.68 -5.45
N LEU A 68 -11.48 -2.07 -4.29
CA LEU A 68 -10.67 -3.28 -4.10
C LEU A 68 -11.57 -4.49 -3.83
N GLN A 69 -12.50 -4.76 -4.74
CA GLN A 69 -13.66 -5.65 -4.50
C GLN A 69 -13.31 -7.08 -4.07
N ARG A 70 -12.10 -7.56 -4.34
CA ARG A 70 -11.67 -8.94 -4.06
C ARG A 70 -10.47 -9.03 -3.14
N LEU A 71 -9.94 -7.90 -2.69
CA LEU A 71 -8.72 -7.87 -1.89
C LEU A 71 -9.02 -8.26 -0.44
N GLU A 72 -8.56 -9.45 -0.06
CA GLU A 72 -8.78 -10.06 1.25
C GLU A 72 -7.59 -9.83 2.20
N TYR A 73 -6.35 -9.73 1.67
CA TYR A 73 -5.13 -9.68 2.47
C TYR A 73 -4.15 -8.62 1.96
N VAL A 74 -3.63 -7.80 2.87
CA VAL A 74 -2.56 -6.84 2.58
C VAL A 74 -1.42 -7.04 3.58
N GLU A 75 -0.21 -7.02 3.08
CA GLU A 75 1.00 -7.07 3.89
C GLU A 75 1.97 -5.99 3.40
N ILE A 76 2.35 -5.07 4.27
CA ILE A 76 3.41 -4.08 4.01
C ILE A 76 4.66 -4.59 4.72
N VAL A 77 5.38 -5.46 4.00
CA VAL A 77 6.57 -6.18 4.49
C VAL A 77 7.71 -5.24 4.78
N LYS A 78 7.92 -4.22 3.93
CA LYS A 78 8.92 -3.19 4.13
C LYS A 78 8.26 -1.82 4.13
N PRO A 79 8.09 -1.17 5.30
CA PRO A 79 7.29 0.04 5.46
C PRO A 79 7.92 1.26 4.80
N ILE A 80 7.09 2.26 4.53
CA ILE A 80 7.51 3.58 4.03
C ILE A 80 8.07 4.37 5.21
N VAL A 81 9.33 4.83 5.17
CA VAL A 81 9.94 5.54 6.32
C VAL A 81 9.17 6.80 6.73
N ASP A 82 8.51 7.45 5.77
CA ASP A 82 7.67 8.62 5.98
C ASP A 82 6.27 8.22 6.51
N ASP A 83 5.90 8.72 7.68
CA ASP A 83 4.67 8.33 8.38
C ASP A 83 3.40 8.82 7.66
N GLU A 84 3.45 10.00 7.04
CA GLU A 84 2.29 10.55 6.31
C GLU A 84 2.00 9.73 5.06
N ALA A 85 3.04 9.42 4.28
CA ALA A 85 2.92 8.56 3.11
C ALA A 85 2.48 7.13 3.47
N GLU A 86 2.97 6.57 4.58
CA GLU A 86 2.52 5.26 5.04
C GLU A 86 1.05 5.29 5.49
N MET A 87 0.64 6.30 6.25
CA MET A 87 -0.77 6.45 6.66
C MET A 87 -1.69 6.60 5.46
N GLY A 88 -1.26 7.36 4.43
CA GLY A 88 -2.00 7.47 3.17
C GLY A 88 -2.19 6.13 2.47
N LEU A 89 -1.15 5.29 2.42
CA LEU A 89 -1.25 3.95 1.86
C LEU A 89 -2.18 3.02 2.67
N VAL A 90 -2.10 3.10 4.01
CA VAL A 90 -2.96 2.29 4.88
C VAL A 90 -4.41 2.70 4.78
N SER A 91 -4.69 4.01 4.81
CA SER A 91 -6.02 4.58 4.57
C SER A 91 -6.59 4.13 3.24
N TYR A 92 -5.80 4.17 2.16
CA TYR A 92 -6.23 3.66 0.86
C TYR A 92 -6.77 2.21 0.93
N PHE A 93 -6.06 1.28 1.59
CA PHE A 93 -6.54 -0.10 1.68
C PHE A 93 -7.76 -0.27 2.60
N LEU A 94 -7.75 0.38 3.77
CA LEU A 94 -8.82 0.25 4.75
C LEU A 94 -10.13 0.88 4.28
N GLU A 95 -10.04 1.96 3.49
CA GLU A 95 -11.19 2.73 3.03
C GLU A 95 -11.75 2.24 1.68
N ASN A 96 -11.00 1.46 0.90
CA ASN A 96 -11.43 1.02 -0.45
C ASN A 96 -11.75 -0.47 -0.57
N SER A 97 -11.54 -1.29 0.48
CA SER A 97 -11.91 -2.72 0.48
C SER A 97 -12.97 -3.05 1.53
N THR A 98 -14.15 -3.49 1.06
CA THR A 98 -15.27 -3.92 1.92
C THR A 98 -15.06 -5.32 2.49
N ILE A 99 -14.21 -6.14 1.88
CA ILE A 99 -14.01 -7.56 2.26
C ILE A 99 -12.63 -7.85 2.84
N LEU A 100 -11.83 -6.81 3.09
CA LEU A 100 -10.48 -6.96 3.64
C LEU A 100 -10.53 -7.70 4.98
N LYS A 101 -9.81 -8.82 5.08
CA LYS A 101 -9.78 -9.66 6.28
C LYS A 101 -8.62 -9.29 7.17
N LYS A 102 -7.46 -8.98 6.58
CA LYS A 102 -6.25 -8.67 7.34
C LYS A 102 -5.35 -7.69 6.60
N LEU A 103 -4.86 -6.69 7.32
CA LEU A 103 -3.78 -5.80 6.91
C LEU A 103 -2.64 -5.94 7.92
N THR A 104 -1.45 -6.31 7.45
CA THR A 104 -0.25 -6.47 8.29
C THR A 104 0.76 -5.37 7.98
N LEU A 105 1.26 -4.72 9.02
CA LEU A 105 2.26 -3.65 8.97
C LEU A 105 3.49 -4.07 9.75
N PHE A 106 4.67 -3.96 9.16
CA PHE A 106 5.93 -4.10 9.88
C PHE A 106 6.44 -2.73 10.30
N LEU A 107 6.73 -2.51 11.57
CA LEU A 107 7.22 -1.22 12.07
C LEU A 107 8.65 -0.97 11.60
N HIS A 108 8.90 0.21 11.04
CA HIS A 108 10.27 0.56 10.67
C HIS A 108 11.14 0.72 11.93
N PRO A 109 12.37 0.18 11.99
CA PRO A 109 13.22 0.25 13.19
C PRO A 109 13.51 1.67 13.70
N SER A 110 13.44 2.68 12.83
CA SER A 110 13.63 4.08 13.20
C SER A 110 12.45 4.68 13.98
N ARG A 111 11.28 4.03 14.02
CA ARG A 111 10.05 4.55 14.64
C ARG A 111 9.90 4.26 16.12
N LYS A 112 10.87 3.64 16.78
CA LYS A 112 10.78 3.29 18.21
C LYS A 112 10.31 4.44 19.12
N ASN A 113 10.72 5.67 18.82
CA ASN A 113 10.37 6.84 19.65
C ASN A 113 9.00 7.46 19.30
N GLN A 114 8.41 7.12 18.14
CA GLN A 114 7.14 7.68 17.66
C GLN A 114 6.05 6.62 17.43
N GLU A 115 6.33 5.37 17.80
CA GLU A 115 5.42 4.23 17.64
C GLU A 115 4.04 4.51 18.22
N SER A 116 3.96 5.10 19.42
CA SER A 116 2.68 5.41 20.06
C SER A 116 1.82 6.40 19.28
N LEU A 117 2.43 7.40 18.62
CA LEU A 117 1.73 8.37 17.78
C LEU A 117 1.26 7.72 16.49
N PHE A 118 2.11 6.92 15.86
CA PHE A 118 1.77 6.14 14.67
C PHE A 118 0.57 5.21 14.92
N LEU A 119 0.60 4.45 16.01
CA LEU A 119 -0.49 3.55 16.39
C LEU A 119 -1.79 4.31 16.70
N ARG A 120 -1.71 5.48 17.35
CA ARG A 120 -2.88 6.33 17.57
C ARG A 120 -3.49 6.79 16.25
N ASN A 121 -2.67 7.26 15.31
CA ASN A 121 -3.14 7.70 14.01
C ASN A 121 -3.78 6.54 13.24
N LEU A 122 -3.16 5.35 13.26
CA LEU A 122 -3.69 4.14 12.64
C LEU A 122 -5.10 3.78 13.15
N LEU A 123 -5.36 3.97 14.45
CA LEU A 123 -6.68 3.70 15.05
C LEU A 123 -7.77 4.68 14.60
N THR A 124 -7.39 5.85 14.09
CA THR A 124 -8.36 6.85 13.59
C THR A 124 -8.83 6.60 12.17
N ILE A 125 -8.13 5.73 11.43
CA ILE A 125 -8.46 5.43 10.03
C ILE A 125 -9.77 4.64 9.96
N PRO A 126 -10.77 5.13 9.20
CA PRO A 126 -12.02 4.40 9.02
C PRO A 126 -11.77 3.09 8.26
N ARG A 127 -12.46 2.03 8.69
CA ARG A 127 -12.38 0.72 8.06
C ARG A 127 -13.71 0.42 7.38
N LEU A 128 -13.66 0.24 6.06
CA LEU A 128 -14.84 -0.11 5.30
C LEU A 128 -15.26 -1.57 5.58
N SER A 129 -14.30 -2.46 5.82
CA SER A 129 -14.55 -3.82 6.28
C SER A 129 -14.50 -3.91 7.81
N SER A 130 -15.64 -4.24 8.43
CA SER A 130 -15.76 -4.40 9.88
C SER A 130 -15.02 -5.63 10.43
N SER A 131 -14.73 -6.63 9.58
CA SER A 131 -14.00 -7.85 9.94
C SER A 131 -12.49 -7.70 9.78
N CYS A 132 -12.00 -6.59 9.21
CA CYS A 132 -10.57 -6.39 8.96
C CYS A 132 -9.77 -6.29 10.26
N GLN A 133 -8.84 -7.22 10.42
CA GLN A 133 -7.82 -7.18 11.46
C GLN A 133 -6.62 -6.39 10.97
N VAL A 134 -6.26 -5.32 11.69
CA VAL A 134 -5.01 -4.59 11.46
C VAL A 134 -3.99 -5.12 12.45
N VAL A 135 -2.92 -5.72 11.94
CA VAL A 135 -1.85 -6.34 12.74
C VAL A 135 -0.58 -5.56 12.53
N VAL A 136 0.05 -5.15 13.63
CA VAL A 136 1.35 -4.50 13.63
C VAL A 136 2.38 -5.50 14.16
N SER A 137 3.54 -5.59 13.53
CA SER A 137 4.60 -6.53 13.87
C SER A 137 5.96 -5.84 13.83
N ASP A 138 6.90 -6.37 14.60
CA ASP A 138 8.27 -5.88 14.59
C ASP A 138 9.01 -6.32 13.33
N TYR A 139 9.85 -5.44 12.79
CA TYR A 139 10.79 -5.80 11.74
C TYR A 139 11.84 -6.78 12.29
N HIS A 140 11.72 -8.06 11.95
CA HIS A 140 12.73 -9.05 12.29
C HIS A 140 13.79 -9.14 11.18
N PHE A 141 15.07 -9.09 11.57
CA PHE A 141 16.24 -9.24 10.70
C PHE A 141 16.40 -10.66 10.18
#